data_AF-A0A1F9Q7I0-F1
#
_entry.id   AF-A0A1F9Q7I0-F1
#
_cell.length_a   1.000
_cell.length_b   1.000
_cell.length_c   1.000
_cell.angle_alpha   90.00
_cell.angle_beta   90.00
_cell.angle_gamma   90.00
#
_symmetry.space_group_name_H-M   'P 1'
#
loop_
_entity.id
_entity.type
_entity.pdbx_description
1 polymer ?
#
loop_
_entity_poly.entity_id
_entity_poly.type
_entity_poly.pdbx_seq_one_letter_code
_entity_poly.pdbx_strand_id
1 'polypeptide(L)'
;MSKLALLAAAVVFCACAAPREAAQTPPQKPAGPGAASVFEKRNFKLVKTPDPDLELQLESLLSASYDAAVVRHSGANPMEIGFTYSLSPRGAVYPFSEIEVSCIMQDKFARRHGPGLCADFFAELERKISKAVAGRQ
;
A
#
# COMPACT_ATOMS: atom_id res chain seq x y z
N MET A 1 70.76 22.99 -7.07
CA MET A 1 71.01 22.20 -5.85
C MET A 1 69.80 22.37 -4.92
N SER A 2 69.26 21.25 -4.42
CA SER A 2 68.28 21.09 -3.33
C SER A 2 66.97 21.89 -3.40
N LYS A 3 65.79 21.34 -3.76
CA LYS A 3 64.98 20.22 -3.21
C LYS A 3 64.76 20.25 -1.69
N LEU A 4 63.59 20.76 -1.28
CA LEU A 4 62.80 20.48 -0.05
C LEU A 4 61.46 21.23 -0.26
N ALA A 5 60.29 20.66 -0.62
CA ALA A 5 59.51 19.50 -0.16
C ALA A 5 58.96 19.64 1.28
N LEU A 6 57.70 20.11 1.40
CA LEU A 6 56.73 19.84 2.48
C LEU A 6 55.39 20.53 2.11
N LEU A 7 54.48 19.87 1.39
CA LEU A 7 53.31 19.13 1.92
C LEU A 7 52.44 19.93 2.90
N ALA A 8 51.38 20.55 2.37
CA ALA A 8 50.18 20.90 3.14
C ALA A 8 48.95 20.53 2.31
N ALA A 9 48.33 19.41 2.71
CA ALA A 9 47.05 18.96 2.21
C ALA A 9 45.92 19.82 2.80
N ALA A 10 45.06 20.35 1.94
CA ALA A 10 43.77 20.90 2.34
C ALA A 10 42.72 20.41 1.34
N VAL A 11 42.11 19.28 1.69
CA VAL A 11 40.94 18.72 1.03
C VAL A 11 39.76 19.62 1.38
N VAL A 12 39.37 20.52 0.48
CA VAL A 12 38.11 21.27 0.61
C VAL A 12 36.99 20.38 0.06
N PHE A 13 36.32 19.68 0.98
CA PHE A 13 35.15 18.87 0.68
C PHE A 13 33.95 19.74 0.25
N CYS A 14 33.25 19.23 -0.76
CA CYS A 14 32.02 19.70 -1.36
C CYS A 14 30.97 20.23 -0.37
N ALA A 15 30.61 21.51 -0.51
CA ALA A 15 29.32 22.02 -0.08
C ALA A 15 28.27 21.73 -1.17
N CYS A 16 27.85 20.47 -1.28
CA CYS A 16 26.63 20.13 -2.02
C CYS A 16 25.43 20.55 -1.16
N ALA A 17 24.64 21.47 -1.68
CA ALA A 17 23.31 21.79 -1.15
C ALA A 17 22.47 20.50 -1.09
N ALA A 18 22.22 20.00 0.12
CA ALA A 18 21.29 18.91 0.32
C ALA A 18 19.85 19.39 0.07
N PRO A 19 19.01 18.62 -0.66
CA PRO A 19 17.59 18.89 -0.71
C PRO A 19 17.01 18.69 0.69
N ARG A 20 16.12 19.61 1.09
CA ARG A 20 15.27 19.46 2.27
C ARG A 20 14.54 18.11 2.16
N GLU A 21 14.99 17.12 2.93
CA GLU A 21 14.19 15.94 3.21
C GLU A 21 12.90 16.42 3.86
N ALA A 22 11.78 16.02 3.25
CA ALA A 22 10.46 16.13 3.84
C ALA A 22 10.50 15.40 5.18
N ALA A 23 10.64 16.16 6.27
CA ALA A 23 10.52 15.66 7.62
C ALA A 23 9.13 15.07 7.80
N GLN A 24 9.09 13.74 7.70
CA GLN A 24 8.59 12.84 8.71
C GLN A 24 7.18 13.19 9.21
N THR A 25 6.23 12.38 8.75
CA THR A 25 4.95 12.11 9.40
C THR A 25 5.12 12.17 10.92
N PRO A 26 4.35 13.00 11.65
CA PRO A 26 4.49 13.08 13.10
C PRO A 26 4.31 11.68 13.71
N PRO A 27 5.06 11.34 14.77
CA PRO A 27 4.94 10.05 15.43
C PRO A 27 3.48 9.89 15.86
N GLN A 28 2.78 8.94 15.24
CA GLN A 28 1.41 8.62 15.60
C GLN A 28 1.41 8.23 17.07
N LYS A 29 0.80 9.09 17.89
CA LYS A 29 0.43 8.79 19.26
C LYS A 29 -0.26 7.42 19.25
N PRO A 30 0.09 6.47 20.14
CA PRO A 30 -0.53 5.17 20.15
C PRO A 30 -2.04 5.38 20.26
N ALA A 31 -2.76 5.03 19.19
CA ALA A 31 -4.19 5.16 19.15
C ALA A 31 -4.75 4.23 20.25
N GLY A 32 -5.84 4.66 20.88
CA GLY A 32 -6.42 3.96 22.03
C GLY A 32 -6.78 2.50 21.75
N PRO A 33 -7.25 1.76 22.76
CA PRO A 33 -7.67 0.37 22.57
C PRO A 33 -8.69 0.27 21.43
N GLY A 34 -8.32 -0.41 20.34
CA GLY A 34 -9.09 -0.47 19.09
C GLY A 34 -8.45 0.26 17.90
N ALA A 35 -7.25 0.82 18.05
CA ALA A 35 -6.44 1.35 16.96
C ALA A 35 -6.39 0.40 15.76
N ALA A 36 -6.57 0.96 14.57
CA ALA A 36 -6.38 0.25 13.31
C ALA A 36 -5.39 1.05 12.45
N SER A 37 -4.48 0.32 11.83
CA SER A 37 -3.43 0.87 10.99
C SER A 37 -3.44 0.18 9.64
N VAL A 38 -2.93 0.89 8.62
CA VAL A 38 -2.70 0.25 7.32
C VAL A 38 -1.59 -0.78 7.51
N PHE A 39 -1.94 -2.04 7.35
CA PHE A 39 -1.03 -3.16 7.51
C PHE A 39 -0.21 -3.40 6.23
N GLU A 40 -0.89 -3.37 5.08
CA GLU A 40 -0.28 -3.56 3.77
C GLU A 40 -1.05 -2.75 2.72
N LYS A 41 -0.37 -2.31 1.66
CA LYS A 41 -0.97 -1.63 0.50
C LYS A 41 -0.48 -2.27 -0.78
N ARG A 42 -1.36 -2.35 -1.79
CA ARG A 42 -0.98 -2.76 -3.14
C ARG A 42 -1.65 -1.90 -4.19
N ASN A 43 -0.94 -1.69 -5.28
CA ASN A 43 -1.47 -1.01 -6.45
C ASN A 43 -1.95 -2.03 -7.47
N PHE A 44 -3.09 -1.75 -8.10
CA PHE A 44 -3.67 -2.54 -9.16
C PHE A 44 -3.86 -1.65 -10.38
N LYS A 45 -3.27 -2.07 -11.51
CA LYS A 45 -3.51 -1.44 -12.81
C LYS A 45 -4.83 -1.94 -13.37
N LEU A 46 -5.67 -1.00 -13.79
CA LEU A 46 -6.96 -1.29 -14.39
C LEU A 46 -6.87 -1.01 -15.90
N VAL A 47 -7.71 -0.13 -16.45
CA VAL A 47 -7.75 0.24 -17.87
C VAL A 47 -7.30 1.68 -18.07
N LYS A 48 -6.65 1.97 -19.20
CA LYS A 48 -6.12 3.33 -19.46
C LYS A 48 -7.19 4.34 -19.87
N THR A 49 -8.32 3.86 -20.34
CA THR A 49 -9.46 4.66 -20.80
C THR A 49 -10.64 4.50 -19.85
N PRO A 50 -11.55 5.49 -19.77
CA PRO A 50 -12.77 5.36 -18.97
C PRO A 50 -13.57 4.09 -19.33
N ASP A 51 -13.91 3.30 -18.32
CA ASP A 51 -14.77 2.10 -18.43
C ASP A 51 -15.80 2.15 -17.29
N PRO A 52 -16.98 2.77 -17.53
CA PRO A 52 -18.02 2.92 -16.52
C PRO A 52 -18.52 1.58 -15.97
N ASP A 53 -18.53 0.54 -16.79
CA ASP A 53 -18.99 -0.79 -16.36
C ASP A 53 -18.00 -1.41 -15.37
N LEU A 54 -16.69 -1.21 -15.59
CA LEU A 54 -15.66 -1.64 -14.64
C LEU A 54 -15.72 -0.82 -13.35
N GLU A 55 -15.91 0.51 -13.44
CA GLU A 55 -16.04 1.38 -12.27
C GLU A 55 -17.21 0.95 -11.36
N LEU A 56 -18.37 0.64 -11.95
CA LEU A 56 -19.54 0.14 -11.22
C LEU A 56 -19.30 -1.24 -10.58
N GLN A 57 -18.45 -2.07 -11.18
CA GLN A 57 -18.14 -3.40 -10.65
C GLN A 57 -17.09 -3.38 -9.53
N LEU A 58 -16.30 -2.30 -9.42
CA LEU A 58 -15.10 -2.30 -8.60
C LEU A 58 -15.39 -2.54 -7.11
N GLU A 59 -16.46 -1.92 -6.58
CA GLU A 59 -16.93 -2.14 -5.21
C GLU A 59 -17.32 -3.61 -4.97
N SER A 60 -17.99 -4.23 -5.94
CA SER A 60 -18.39 -5.63 -5.87
C SER A 60 -17.17 -6.57 -5.89
N LEU A 61 -16.17 -6.29 -6.73
CA LEU A 61 -14.92 -7.06 -6.77
C LEU A 61 -14.17 -7.00 -5.44
N LEU A 62 -14.10 -5.81 -4.82
CA LEU A 62 -13.48 -5.62 -3.51
C LEU A 62 -14.25 -6.32 -2.40
N SER A 63 -15.57 -6.12 -2.34
CA SER A 63 -16.43 -6.72 -1.32
C SER A 63 -16.40 -8.24 -1.40
N ALA A 64 -16.49 -8.82 -2.61
CA ALA A 64 -16.38 -10.26 -2.79
C ALA A 64 -14.98 -10.81 -2.42
N SER A 65 -13.92 -10.02 -2.61
CA SER A 65 -12.56 -10.40 -2.19
C SER A 65 -12.39 -10.31 -0.67
N TYR A 66 -12.99 -9.30 -0.05
CA TYR A 66 -13.08 -9.14 1.39
C TYR A 66 -13.82 -10.32 2.02
N ASP A 67 -15.03 -10.63 1.55
CA ASP A 67 -15.84 -11.73 2.08
C ASP A 67 -15.12 -13.07 1.98
N ALA A 68 -14.45 -13.33 0.84
CA ALA A 68 -13.66 -14.54 0.67
C ALA A 68 -12.49 -14.65 1.67
N ALA A 69 -11.81 -13.53 1.94
CA ALA A 69 -10.75 -13.49 2.95
C ALA A 69 -11.30 -13.64 4.37
N VAL A 70 -12.41 -12.97 4.69
CA VAL A 70 -13.09 -13.10 5.98
C VAL A 70 -13.48 -14.55 6.22
N VAL A 71 -14.19 -15.20 5.31
CA VAL A 71 -14.63 -16.60 5.46
C VAL A 71 -13.47 -17.55 5.72
N ARG A 72 -12.32 -17.33 5.08
CA ARG A 72 -11.13 -18.17 5.26
C ARG A 72 -10.45 -17.97 6.62
N HIS A 73 -10.55 -16.78 7.21
CA HIS A 73 -9.78 -16.38 8.39
C HIS A 73 -10.61 -16.19 9.67
N SER A 74 -11.93 -15.97 9.56
CA SER A 74 -12.79 -15.64 10.70
C SER A 74 -13.19 -16.83 11.56
N GLY A 75 -12.99 -18.06 11.09
CA GLY A 75 -13.51 -19.25 11.76
C GLY A 75 -15.01 -19.08 12.07
N ALA A 76 -15.37 -19.16 13.35
CA ALA A 76 -16.74 -19.01 13.83
C ALA A 76 -17.17 -17.56 14.13
N ASN A 77 -16.25 -16.58 14.18
CA ASN A 77 -16.58 -15.21 14.60
C ASN A 77 -15.86 -14.11 13.78
N PRO A 78 -16.52 -13.54 12.76
CA PRO A 78 -15.99 -12.46 11.92
C PRO A 78 -15.57 -11.20 12.66
N MET A 79 -16.07 -10.96 13.88
CA MET A 79 -15.68 -9.79 14.66
C MET A 79 -14.27 -9.91 15.28
N GLU A 80 -13.66 -11.09 15.27
CA GLU A 80 -12.36 -11.36 15.92
C GLU A 80 -11.14 -11.20 15.01
N ILE A 81 -11.31 -10.84 13.73
CA ILE A 81 -10.19 -10.64 12.80
C ILE A 81 -9.76 -9.16 12.67
N GLY A 82 -10.65 -8.23 13.04
CA GLY A 82 -10.45 -6.77 12.99
C GLY A 82 -9.81 -6.27 11.70
N PHE A 83 -10.33 -6.76 10.58
CA PHE A 83 -9.90 -6.44 9.22
C PHE A 83 -10.89 -5.50 8.55
N THR A 84 -10.39 -4.53 7.80
CA THR A 84 -11.15 -3.75 6.83
C THR A 84 -10.23 -3.34 5.67
N TYR A 85 -10.78 -2.72 4.64
CA TYR A 85 -10.01 -2.23 3.50
C TYR A 85 -10.39 -0.81 3.12
N SER A 86 -9.49 -0.13 2.41
CA SER A 86 -9.81 1.12 1.72
C SER A 86 -9.29 1.09 0.30
N LEU A 87 -9.97 1.81 -0.60
CA LEU A 87 -9.55 2.03 -1.97
C LEU A 87 -9.23 3.51 -2.19
N SER A 88 -8.19 3.80 -2.97
CA SER A 88 -7.82 5.15 -3.37
C SER A 88 -7.42 5.16 -4.86
N PRO A 89 -8.04 5.97 -5.72
CA PRO A 89 -7.60 6.16 -7.09
C PRO A 89 -6.18 6.74 -7.16
N ARG A 90 -5.37 6.29 -8.12
CA ARG A 90 -3.95 6.69 -8.30
C ARG A 90 -3.59 7.09 -9.73
N GLY A 91 -4.50 6.93 -10.68
CA GLY A 91 -4.23 7.26 -12.07
C GLY A 91 -3.96 8.75 -12.29
N ALA A 92 -2.97 9.06 -13.13
CA ALA A 92 -2.55 10.44 -13.39
C ALA A 92 -3.50 11.22 -14.31
N VAL A 93 -4.03 10.55 -15.35
CA VAL A 93 -4.95 11.16 -16.33
C VAL A 93 -6.38 10.73 -16.06
N TYR A 94 -6.59 9.42 -15.91
CA TYR A 94 -7.86 8.82 -15.55
C TYR A 94 -7.72 8.19 -14.17
N PRO A 95 -8.44 8.67 -13.13
CA PRO A 95 -8.21 8.24 -11.73
C PRO A 95 -8.25 6.73 -11.52
N PHE A 96 -9.16 6.03 -12.20
CA PHE A 96 -9.32 4.57 -12.11
C PHE A 96 -8.45 3.81 -13.11
N SER A 97 -7.43 4.42 -13.72
CA SER A 97 -6.43 3.64 -14.46
C SER A 97 -5.48 2.85 -13.56
N GLU A 98 -5.33 3.29 -12.31
CA GLU A 98 -4.62 2.60 -11.25
C GLU A 98 -5.32 2.89 -9.93
N ILE A 99 -5.41 1.88 -9.07
CA ILE A 99 -5.97 2.02 -7.72
C ILE A 99 -4.96 1.51 -6.69
N GLU A 100 -4.90 2.15 -5.55
CA GLU A 100 -4.23 1.66 -4.34
C GLU A 100 -5.29 1.07 -3.42
N VAL A 101 -5.10 -0.17 -3.01
CA VAL A 101 -5.96 -0.85 -2.05
C VAL A 101 -5.15 -1.14 -0.80
N SER A 102 -5.67 -0.69 0.34
CA SER A 102 -5.05 -0.87 1.65
C SER A 102 -5.77 -1.97 2.43
N CYS A 103 -5.00 -2.93 2.95
CA CYS A 103 -5.44 -3.84 4.00
C CYS A 103 -5.23 -3.14 5.34
N ILE A 104 -6.30 -2.90 6.09
CA ILE A 104 -6.29 -2.19 7.36
C ILE A 104 -6.63 -3.18 8.47
N MET A 105 -5.77 -3.24 9.48
CA MET A 105 -5.91 -4.19 10.59
C MET A 105 -5.98 -3.44 11.91
N GLN A 106 -6.84 -3.91 12.81
CA GLN A 106 -6.75 -3.54 14.21
C GLN A 106 -5.44 -4.08 14.79
N ASP A 107 -4.70 -3.23 15.51
CA ASP A 107 -3.33 -3.53 15.96
C ASP A 107 -3.27 -4.81 16.81
N LYS A 108 -4.32 -5.10 17.59
CA LYS A 108 -4.44 -6.32 18.40
C LYS A 108 -4.45 -7.62 17.60
N PHE A 109 -4.89 -7.59 16.34
CA PHE A 109 -5.01 -8.76 15.46
C PHE A 109 -3.97 -8.78 14.35
N ALA A 110 -3.37 -7.63 14.04
CA ALA A 110 -2.42 -7.42 12.95
C ALA A 110 -1.29 -8.46 12.92
N ARG A 111 -0.64 -8.76 14.05
CA ARG A 111 0.49 -9.72 14.08
C ARG A 111 0.06 -11.16 13.79
N ARG A 112 -1.12 -11.57 14.26
CA ARG A 112 -1.58 -12.96 14.18
C ARG A 112 -2.26 -13.25 12.84
N HIS A 113 -3.14 -12.35 12.41
CA HIS A 113 -3.99 -12.57 11.24
C HIS A 113 -3.52 -11.77 10.02
N GLY A 114 -2.87 -10.62 10.21
CA GLY A 114 -2.52 -9.68 9.14
C GLY A 114 -1.79 -10.30 7.96
N PRO A 115 -0.65 -10.99 8.13
CA PRO A 115 0.12 -11.52 7.01
C PRO A 115 -0.66 -12.47 6.11
N GLY A 116 -1.35 -13.45 6.70
CA GLY A 116 -2.13 -14.43 5.94
C GLY A 116 -3.40 -13.82 5.34
N LEU A 117 -4.11 -13.03 6.12
CA LEU A 117 -5.37 -12.42 5.71
C LEU A 117 -5.17 -11.42 4.57
N CYS A 118 -4.22 -10.48 4.71
CA CYS A 118 -3.97 -9.47 3.68
C CYS A 118 -3.45 -10.11 2.39
N ALA A 119 -2.58 -11.13 2.50
CA ALA A 119 -2.09 -11.86 1.33
C ALA A 119 -3.24 -12.56 0.58
N ASP A 120 -4.14 -13.23 1.29
CA ASP A 120 -5.29 -13.90 0.69
C ASP A 120 -6.29 -12.93 0.06
N PHE A 121 -6.56 -11.81 0.73
CA PHE A 121 -7.40 -10.74 0.22
C PHE A 121 -6.83 -10.20 -1.10
N PHE A 122 -5.55 -9.84 -1.13
CA PHE A 122 -4.93 -9.30 -2.34
C PHE A 122 -4.82 -10.33 -3.47
N ALA A 123 -4.56 -11.61 -3.15
CA ALA A 123 -4.50 -12.65 -4.17
C ALA A 123 -5.88 -12.91 -4.81
N GLU A 124 -6.96 -12.88 -4.02
CA GLU A 124 -8.32 -12.96 -4.55
C GLU A 124 -8.66 -11.75 -5.41
N LEU A 125 -8.34 -10.54 -4.93
CA LEU A 125 -8.59 -9.30 -5.65
C LEU A 125 -7.82 -9.26 -6.98
N GLU A 126 -6.55 -9.66 -6.99
CA GLU A 126 -5.71 -9.73 -8.18
C GLU A 126 -6.32 -10.65 -9.25
N ARG A 127 -6.81 -11.84 -8.86
CA ARG A 127 -7.49 -12.75 -9.78
C ARG A 127 -8.75 -12.12 -10.36
N LYS A 128 -9.57 -11.49 -9.53
CA LYS A 128 -10.84 -10.87 -9.95
C LYS A 128 -10.61 -9.68 -10.89
N ILE A 129 -9.68 -8.79 -10.54
CA ILE A 129 -9.31 -7.64 -11.37
C ILE A 129 -8.72 -8.12 -12.70
N SER A 130 -7.76 -9.04 -12.67
CA SER A 130 -7.13 -9.57 -13.89
C SER A 130 -8.16 -10.15 -14.85
N LYS A 131 -9.18 -10.84 -14.33
CA LYS A 131 -10.29 -11.35 -15.13
C LYS A 131 -11.17 -10.23 -15.68
N ALA A 132 -11.50 -9.22 -14.88
CA ALA A 132 -12.36 -8.10 -15.28
C ALA A 132 -11.74 -7.23 -16.38
N VAL A 133 -10.40 -7.08 -16.37
CA VAL A 133 -9.65 -6.25 -17.32
C VAL A 133 -9.05 -7.04 -18.49
N ALA A 134 -9.22 -8.36 -18.52
CA ALA A 134 -8.70 -9.21 -19.59
C ALA A 134 -9.24 -8.75 -20.95
N GLY A 135 -8.32 -8.42 -21.88
CA GLY A 135 -8.66 -7.93 -23.22
C GLY A 135 -9.07 -6.45 -23.29
N ARG A 136 -8.89 -5.68 -22.20
CA ARG A 136 -9.24 -4.25 -22.12
C ARG A 136 -8.04 -3.31 -21.86
N GLN A 137 -6.83 -3.85 -21.73
CA GLN A 137 -5.60 -3.12 -21.35
C GLN A 137 -4.68 -2.76 -22.51
#